data_AF-X0SSZ4-F1
#
_entry.id   AF-X0SSZ4-F1
#
_cell.length_a   1.000
_cell.length_b   1.000
_cell.length_c   1.000
_cell.angle_alpha   90.00
_cell.angle_beta   90.00
_cell.angle_gamma   90.00
#
_symmetry.space_group_name_H-M   'P 1'
#
loop_
_entity.id
_entity.type
_entity.pdbx_description
1 polymer ?
#
loop_
_entity_poly.entity_id
_entity_poly.type
_entity_poly.pdbx_seq_one_letter_code
_entity_poly.pdbx_strand_id
1 'polypeptide(L)'
;LITKEGICLVEKTLPNNITDAEAAFSLIKELKRRYRFKKDAIFIADKAYDVREFYTFIAEKMKSQPYIPINPRNQKEDRTFGPHGCPMCDAGIEMKSAGKWTEGNRQRVKFRCPLKTSKKFAAKYDNACPVKHPLFNTGKGYGCTKYLDVTNDARAKVPRDSKQFKETFKDRQIIEQYFSRLGDREVEQTTHYSFTAISNQMTIAHLTASLVAVAAAILLKQPEKMRCYRTFAYLSKPREAG
;
A
#
# COMPACT_ATOMS: atom_id res chain seq x y z
N LEU A 1 -14.27 -3.64 4.03
CA LEU A 1 -13.22 -3.73 5.07
C LEU A 1 -13.51 -4.97 5.89
N ILE A 2 -12.59 -5.92 5.85
CA ILE A 2 -12.78 -7.29 6.35
C ILE A 2 -11.77 -7.52 7.48
N THR A 3 -12.16 -8.25 8.52
CA THR A 3 -11.25 -8.64 9.61
C THR A 3 -10.35 -9.81 9.22
N LYS A 4 -9.36 -10.12 10.06
CA LYS A 4 -8.53 -11.33 9.90
C LYS A 4 -9.37 -12.61 9.93
N GLU A 5 -10.48 -12.60 10.65
CA GLU A 5 -11.41 -13.72 10.71
C GLU A 5 -12.30 -13.79 9.47
N GLY A 6 -12.16 -12.91 8.47
CA GLY A 6 -12.97 -12.96 7.26
C GLY A 6 -14.41 -12.45 7.46
N ILE A 7 -14.61 -11.52 8.39
CA ILE A 7 -15.91 -10.88 8.65
C ILE A 7 -15.90 -9.47 8.06
N CYS A 8 -16.91 -9.10 7.29
CA CYS A 8 -17.05 -7.74 6.78
C CYS A 8 -17.58 -6.82 7.89
N LEU A 9 -16.81 -5.78 8.24
CA LEU A 9 -17.23 -4.76 9.21
C LEU A 9 -17.93 -3.58 8.55
N VAL A 10 -17.39 -3.18 7.39
CA VAL A 10 -17.88 -2.02 6.65
C VAL A 10 -17.77 -2.32 5.18
N GLU A 11 -18.88 -2.15 4.47
CA GLU A 11 -18.95 -2.11 3.03
C GLU A 11 -19.44 -0.75 2.54
N LYS A 12 -19.08 -0.41 1.31
CA LYS A 12 -19.57 0.78 0.64
C LYS A 12 -19.50 0.57 -0.85
N THR A 13 -20.66 0.65 -1.51
CA THR A 13 -20.75 0.69 -2.97
C THR A 13 -20.57 2.13 -3.41
N LEU A 14 -19.67 2.36 -4.36
CA LEU A 14 -19.34 3.69 -4.89
C LEU A 14 -19.37 3.66 -6.41
N PRO A 15 -19.63 4.81 -7.08
CA PRO A 15 -19.57 4.87 -8.53
C PRO A 15 -18.12 4.78 -9.03
N ASN A 16 -17.96 4.38 -10.29
CA ASN A 16 -16.65 4.08 -10.90
C ASN A 16 -15.75 5.31 -11.14
N ASN A 17 -16.24 6.53 -10.90
CA ASN A 17 -15.44 7.75 -10.99
C ASN A 17 -14.62 8.02 -9.73
N ILE A 18 -14.85 7.26 -8.65
CA ILE A 18 -14.11 7.37 -7.39
C ILE A 18 -12.89 6.46 -7.47
N THR A 19 -11.73 6.99 -7.09
CA THR A 19 -10.50 6.20 -7.06
C THR A 19 -10.52 5.17 -5.92
N ASP A 20 -9.83 4.05 -6.09
CA ASP A 20 -9.71 3.03 -5.03
C ASP A 20 -9.20 3.64 -3.72
N ALA A 21 -8.25 4.56 -3.79
CA ALA A 21 -7.70 5.24 -2.62
C ALA A 21 -8.79 6.03 -1.87
N GLU A 22 -9.61 6.81 -2.58
CA GLU A 22 -10.74 7.55 -2.00
C GLU A 22 -11.79 6.62 -1.40
N ALA A 23 -12.08 5.50 -2.07
CA ALA A 23 -12.95 4.46 -1.55
C ALA A 23 -12.42 3.89 -0.21
N ALA A 24 -11.11 3.58 -0.14
CA ALA A 24 -10.47 3.09 1.07
C ALA A 24 -10.51 4.13 2.21
N PHE A 25 -10.26 5.41 1.94
CA PHE A 25 -10.45 6.46 2.95
C PHE A 25 -11.89 6.50 3.47
N SER A 26 -12.87 6.40 2.58
CA SER A 26 -14.28 6.38 3.00
C SER A 26 -14.61 5.19 3.89
N LEU A 27 -14.09 4.00 3.57
CA LEU A 27 -14.33 2.78 4.35
C LEU A 27 -13.74 2.89 5.76
N ILE A 28 -12.50 3.38 5.88
CA ILE A 28 -11.84 3.51 7.20
C ILE A 28 -12.50 4.61 8.05
N LYS A 29 -12.92 5.73 7.44
CA LYS A 29 -13.70 6.76 8.15
C LYS A 29 -14.99 6.19 8.71
N GLU A 30 -15.69 5.38 7.92
CA GLU A 30 -16.93 4.74 8.33
C GLU A 30 -16.70 3.69 9.44
N LEU A 31 -15.62 2.92 9.36
CA LEU A 31 -15.20 2.00 10.43
C LEU A 31 -14.99 2.75 11.75
N LYS A 32 -14.26 3.87 11.71
CA LYS A 32 -14.02 4.72 12.88
C LYS A 32 -15.32 5.24 13.47
N ARG A 33 -16.24 5.69 12.61
CA ARG A 33 -17.55 6.26 13.00
C ARG A 33 -18.45 5.22 13.65
N ARG A 34 -18.61 4.04 13.05
CA ARG A 34 -19.54 3.00 13.51
C ARG A 34 -19.06 2.29 14.78
N TYR A 35 -17.77 1.95 14.83
CA TYR A 35 -17.25 1.04 15.87
C TYR A 35 -16.40 1.73 16.93
N ARG A 36 -16.25 3.07 16.88
CA ARG A 36 -15.34 3.83 17.75
C ARG A 36 -13.96 3.15 17.82
N PHE A 37 -13.46 2.79 16.64
CA PHE A 37 -12.34 1.86 16.46
C PHE A 37 -11.13 2.20 17.35
N LYS A 38 -10.60 1.19 18.04
CA LYS A 38 -9.46 1.34 18.96
C LYS A 38 -8.15 1.56 18.20
N LYS A 39 -7.17 2.15 18.90
CA LYS A 39 -5.83 2.37 18.38
C LYS A 39 -5.07 1.04 18.26
N ASP A 40 -3.91 1.07 17.62
CA ASP A 40 -2.92 -0.02 17.55
C ASP A 40 -3.36 -1.25 16.73
N ALA A 41 -4.28 -1.06 15.78
CA ALA A 41 -4.60 -2.09 14.80
C ALA A 41 -3.57 -2.14 13.66
N ILE A 42 -3.55 -3.26 12.94
CA ILE A 42 -2.78 -3.43 11.71
C ILE A 42 -3.72 -3.33 10.51
N PHE A 43 -3.44 -2.39 9.61
CA PHE A 43 -4.18 -2.23 8.35
C PHE A 43 -3.36 -2.83 7.20
N ILE A 44 -3.87 -3.92 6.62
CA ILE A 44 -3.24 -4.55 5.46
C ILE A 44 -3.94 -4.04 4.20
N ALA A 45 -3.17 -3.58 3.22
CA ALA A 45 -3.68 -3.19 1.90
C ALA A 45 -2.72 -3.57 0.79
N ASP A 46 -3.21 -3.64 -0.45
CA ASP A 46 -2.40 -3.94 -1.63
C ASP A 46 -1.47 -2.77 -2.02
N LYS A 47 -0.44 -3.05 -2.83
CA LYS A 47 0.51 -2.08 -3.40
C LYS A 47 -0.15 -0.95 -4.17
N ALA A 48 -1.38 -1.16 -4.69
CA ALA A 48 -2.16 -0.11 -5.33
C ALA A 48 -2.45 1.06 -4.36
N TYR A 49 -2.52 0.78 -3.06
CA TYR A 49 -2.71 1.77 -1.99
C TYR A 49 -1.41 2.37 -1.46
N ASP A 50 -0.29 2.24 -2.19
CA ASP A 50 0.98 2.87 -1.85
C ASP A 50 0.96 4.40 -2.07
N VAL A 51 0.07 5.09 -1.34
CA VAL A 51 -0.18 6.53 -1.41
C VAL A 51 0.18 7.16 -0.07
N ARG A 52 1.11 8.13 -0.05
CA ARG A 52 1.67 8.71 1.19
C ARG A 52 0.58 9.20 2.15
N GLU A 53 -0.42 9.89 1.62
CA GLU A 53 -1.57 10.43 2.37
C GLU A 53 -2.34 9.32 3.11
N PHE A 54 -2.42 8.12 2.51
CA PHE A 54 -3.11 6.97 3.10
C PHE A 54 -2.35 6.41 4.32
N TYR A 55 -1.01 6.31 4.23
CA TYR A 55 -0.17 5.95 5.38
C TYR A 55 -0.30 6.98 6.51
N THR A 56 -0.24 8.28 6.17
CA THR A 56 -0.39 9.37 7.15
C THR A 56 -1.75 9.30 7.85
N PHE A 57 -2.81 9.04 7.10
CA PHE A 57 -4.14 8.89 7.67
C PHE A 57 -4.25 7.70 8.64
N ILE A 58 -3.71 6.53 8.29
CA ILE A 58 -3.71 5.36 9.17
C ILE A 58 -2.86 5.63 10.43
N ALA A 59 -1.63 6.10 10.25
CA ALA A 59 -0.70 6.33 11.36
C ALA A 59 -1.17 7.46 12.28
N GLU A 60 -1.63 8.58 11.73
CA GLU A 60 -1.90 9.78 12.53
C GLU A 60 -3.36 9.90 12.97
N LYS A 61 -4.33 9.52 12.12
CA LYS A 61 -5.77 9.66 12.40
C LYS A 61 -6.37 8.39 13.00
N MET A 62 -5.91 7.22 12.59
CA MET A 62 -6.31 5.93 13.17
C MET A 62 -5.39 5.46 14.30
N LYS A 63 -4.20 6.09 14.45
CA LYS A 63 -3.18 5.68 15.43
C LYS A 63 -2.91 4.18 15.34
N SER A 64 -2.71 3.71 14.12
CA SER A 64 -2.63 2.30 13.75
C SER A 64 -1.47 2.09 12.77
N GLN A 65 -1.07 0.84 12.55
CA GLN A 65 0.09 0.50 11.72
C GLN A 65 -0.33 0.13 10.29
N PRO A 66 0.14 0.85 9.26
CA PRO A 66 -0.10 0.48 7.87
C PRO A 66 0.88 -0.59 7.40
N TYR A 67 0.36 -1.69 6.87
CA TYR A 67 1.10 -2.80 6.26
C TYR A 67 0.77 -2.84 4.77
N ILE A 68 1.50 -2.04 3.99
CA ILE A 68 1.27 -1.86 2.56
C ILE A 68 2.61 -2.02 1.83
N PRO A 69 2.72 -2.94 0.86
CA PRO A 69 3.93 -3.13 0.07
C PRO A 69 4.16 -1.94 -0.85
N ILE A 70 5.43 -1.71 -1.22
CA ILE A 70 5.79 -0.62 -2.14
C ILE A 70 5.27 -0.97 -3.54
N ASN A 71 4.69 0.01 -4.23
CA ASN A 71 4.35 -0.14 -5.63
C ASN A 71 5.63 -0.07 -6.50
N PRO A 72 5.96 -1.13 -7.27
CA PRO A 72 7.14 -1.12 -8.15
C PRO A 72 6.97 -0.21 -9.38
N ARG A 73 5.73 0.16 -9.73
CA ARG A 73 5.47 1.02 -10.89
C ARG A 73 6.15 2.38 -10.70
N ASN A 74 6.88 2.83 -11.72
CA ASN A 74 7.60 4.11 -11.77
C ASN A 74 8.73 4.27 -10.72
N GLN A 75 9.26 3.17 -10.17
CA GLN A 75 10.48 3.26 -9.37
C GLN A 75 11.68 3.61 -10.25
N LYS A 76 12.52 4.51 -9.73
CA LYS A 76 13.83 4.78 -10.32
C LYS A 76 14.79 3.71 -9.82
N GLU A 77 15.79 3.41 -10.62
CA GLU A 77 16.87 2.50 -10.24
C GLU A 77 17.51 2.89 -8.90
N ASP A 78 17.96 1.86 -8.20
CA ASP A 78 18.68 2.01 -6.94
C ASP A 78 19.92 2.87 -7.14
N ARG A 79 20.19 3.68 -6.13
CA ARG A 79 21.29 4.63 -6.18
C ARG A 79 22.48 4.05 -5.47
N THR A 80 23.62 4.07 -6.14
CA THR A 80 24.91 3.84 -5.52
C THR A 80 25.32 5.07 -4.70
N PHE A 81 25.82 4.80 -3.50
CA PHE A 81 26.33 5.79 -2.58
C PHE A 81 27.84 5.64 -2.43
N GLY A 82 28.52 6.77 -2.31
CA GLY A 82 29.95 6.83 -2.05
C GLY A 82 30.26 6.68 -0.56
N PRO A 83 31.56 6.74 -0.21
CA PRO A 83 32.04 6.56 1.16
C PRO A 83 31.52 7.63 2.13
N HIS A 84 31.10 8.80 1.65
CA HIS A 84 30.53 9.87 2.47
C HIS A 84 28.99 9.86 2.47
N GLY A 85 28.37 8.77 2.01
CA GLY A 85 26.91 8.62 1.98
C GLY A 85 26.22 9.54 0.98
N CYS A 86 26.95 10.10 0.01
CA CYS A 86 26.38 10.90 -1.07
C CYS A 86 26.18 10.04 -2.33
N PRO A 87 25.17 10.35 -3.16
CA PRO A 87 24.92 9.56 -4.36
C PRO A 87 26.08 9.71 -5.35
N MET A 88 26.42 8.63 -6.04
CA MET A 88 27.44 8.60 -7.08
C MET A 88 26.85 9.07 -8.41
N CYS A 89 27.62 9.81 -9.21
CA CYS A 89 27.29 10.03 -10.61
C CYS A 89 27.71 8.82 -11.46
N ASP A 90 27.29 8.80 -12.72
CA ASP A 90 27.53 7.67 -13.62
C ASP A 90 29.01 7.53 -14.01
N ALA A 91 29.82 8.56 -13.74
CA ALA A 91 31.28 8.53 -13.84
C ALA A 91 31.97 7.93 -12.60
N GLY A 92 31.20 7.40 -11.64
CA GLY A 92 31.75 6.90 -10.38
C GLY A 92 32.29 8.00 -9.45
N ILE A 93 31.82 9.24 -9.60
CA ILE A 93 32.25 10.37 -8.76
C ILE A 93 31.14 10.69 -7.75
N GLU A 94 31.52 10.77 -6.47
CA GLU A 94 30.60 11.13 -5.39
C GLU A 94 30.11 12.58 -5.50
N MET A 95 28.80 12.78 -5.55
CA MET A 95 28.19 14.09 -5.79
C MET A 95 28.18 14.98 -4.55
N LYS A 96 28.13 16.30 -4.73
CA LYS A 96 28.06 17.27 -3.61
C LYS A 96 26.62 17.70 -3.32
N SER A 97 26.24 17.73 -2.04
CA SER A 97 24.97 18.31 -1.61
C SER A 97 24.89 19.80 -1.98
N ALA A 98 23.76 20.20 -2.55
CA ALA A 98 23.53 21.55 -3.09
C ALA A 98 22.35 22.26 -2.42
N GLY A 99 21.69 21.62 -1.46
CA GLY A 99 20.57 22.20 -0.70
C GLY A 99 19.43 21.22 -0.44
N LYS A 100 18.58 21.59 0.51
CA LYS A 100 17.36 20.87 0.91
C LYS A 100 16.15 21.78 0.71
N TRP A 101 15.05 21.25 0.19
CA TRP A 101 13.76 21.96 0.10
C TRP A 101 12.60 21.00 0.35
N THR A 102 11.45 21.60 0.58
CA THR A 102 10.17 20.91 0.74
C THR A 102 9.37 21.08 -0.54
N GLU A 103 8.88 19.98 -1.09
CA GLU A 103 8.05 19.92 -2.29
C GLU A 103 6.76 19.19 -1.94
N GLY A 104 5.71 19.95 -1.61
CA GLY A 104 4.48 19.41 -1.03
C GLY A 104 4.76 18.62 0.24
N ASN A 105 4.35 17.35 0.26
CA ASN A 105 4.53 16.44 1.40
C ASN A 105 5.92 15.78 1.45
N ARG A 106 6.89 16.20 0.62
CA ARG A 106 8.21 15.58 0.49
C ARG A 106 9.33 16.52 0.85
N GLN A 107 10.31 16.02 1.61
CA GLN A 107 11.59 16.69 1.81
C GLN A 107 12.63 16.08 0.88
N ARG A 108 13.26 16.93 0.05
CA ARG A 108 14.24 16.49 -0.94
C ARG A 108 15.58 17.19 -0.74
N VAL A 109 16.65 16.45 -0.97
CA VAL A 109 18.02 16.96 -0.99
C VAL A 109 18.57 16.84 -2.41
N LYS A 110 19.11 17.93 -2.94
CA LYS A 110 19.70 17.98 -4.28
C LYS A 110 21.18 17.74 -4.18
N PHE A 111 21.68 16.93 -5.10
CA PHE A 111 23.10 16.69 -5.31
C PHE A 111 23.49 17.17 -6.69
N ARG A 112 24.64 17.83 -6.78
CA ARG A 112 25.21 18.37 -8.02
C ARG A 112 26.57 17.76 -8.31
N CYS A 113 26.91 17.78 -9.59
CA CYS A 113 28.23 17.36 -10.07
C CYS A 113 29.35 18.14 -9.35
N PRO A 114 30.33 17.47 -8.73
CA PRO A 114 31.44 18.14 -8.05
C PRO A 114 32.29 18.98 -8.98
N LEU A 115 32.45 18.55 -10.24
CA LEU A 115 33.19 19.26 -11.29
C LEU A 115 32.60 20.65 -11.58
N LYS A 116 31.29 20.86 -11.40
CA LYS A 116 30.66 22.18 -11.53
C LYS A 116 30.61 22.97 -10.22
N THR A 117 30.79 22.29 -9.09
CA THR A 117 30.67 22.89 -7.76
C THR A 117 32.03 23.34 -7.21
N SER A 118 33.13 22.72 -7.64
CA SER A 118 34.48 23.02 -7.14
C SER A 118 35.51 23.06 -8.27
N LYS A 119 36.09 24.24 -8.51
CA LYS A 119 37.16 24.44 -9.51
C LYS A 119 38.39 23.57 -9.25
N LYS A 120 38.80 23.44 -7.97
CA LYS A 120 39.94 22.57 -7.57
C LYS A 120 39.71 21.11 -7.91
N PHE A 121 38.47 20.63 -7.75
CA PHE A 121 38.12 19.26 -8.10
C PHE A 121 38.03 19.08 -9.62
N ALA A 122 37.46 20.08 -10.32
CA ALA A 122 37.37 20.09 -11.77
C ALA A 122 38.74 20.02 -12.48
N ALA A 123 39.74 20.72 -11.93
CA ALA A 123 41.10 20.71 -12.45
C ALA A 123 41.74 19.31 -12.48
N LYS A 124 41.33 18.39 -11.60
CA LYS A 124 41.82 17.00 -11.60
C LYS A 124 41.29 16.16 -12.76
N TYR A 125 40.27 16.65 -13.46
CA TYR A 125 39.60 15.99 -14.57
C TYR A 125 39.62 16.87 -15.82
N ASP A 126 40.63 17.72 -15.96
CA ASP A 126 40.81 18.65 -17.09
C ASP A 126 39.58 19.53 -17.37
N ASN A 127 38.81 19.84 -16.33
CA ASN A 127 37.53 20.57 -16.39
C ASN A 127 36.48 19.93 -17.32
N ALA A 128 36.62 18.65 -17.65
CA ALA A 128 35.73 17.88 -18.51
C ALA A 128 34.99 16.78 -17.74
N CYS A 129 33.82 16.37 -18.25
CA CYS A 129 33.08 15.23 -17.70
C CYS A 129 33.60 13.94 -18.36
N PRO A 130 34.06 12.93 -17.58
CA PRO A 130 34.54 11.66 -18.13
C PRO A 130 33.50 10.93 -18.97
N VAL A 131 32.22 11.06 -18.62
CA VAL A 131 31.09 10.40 -19.29
C VAL A 131 30.41 11.32 -20.32
N LYS A 132 30.99 12.50 -20.58
CA LYS A 132 30.48 13.49 -21.54
C LYS A 132 28.97 13.77 -21.38
N HIS A 133 28.53 13.93 -20.14
CA HIS A 133 27.11 14.13 -19.82
C HIS A 133 26.55 15.35 -20.58
N PRO A 134 25.39 15.24 -21.27
CA PRO A 134 24.89 16.28 -22.18
C PRO A 134 24.81 17.67 -21.53
N LEU A 135 24.23 17.74 -20.32
CA LEU A 135 24.05 18.99 -19.57
C LEU A 135 25.34 19.55 -18.93
N PHE A 136 26.51 18.93 -19.16
CA PHE A 136 27.77 19.40 -18.60
C PHE A 136 28.34 20.58 -19.40
N ASN A 137 28.25 20.53 -20.73
CA ASN A 137 28.79 21.56 -21.62
C ASN A 137 27.73 22.58 -22.09
N THR A 138 26.46 22.38 -21.77
CA THR A 138 25.38 23.29 -22.15
C THR A 138 25.32 24.52 -21.22
N GLY A 139 26.08 25.56 -21.52
CA GLY A 139 25.96 26.90 -20.93
C GLY A 139 25.84 26.92 -19.38
N LYS A 140 24.73 27.48 -18.86
CA LYS A 140 24.42 27.57 -17.41
C LYS A 140 24.01 26.24 -16.74
N GLY A 141 24.22 25.10 -17.40
CA GLY A 141 23.86 23.78 -16.91
C GLY A 141 24.60 23.38 -15.63
N TYR A 142 23.89 22.72 -14.70
CA TYR A 142 24.45 22.21 -13.45
C TYR A 142 25.24 20.89 -13.59
N GLY A 143 25.37 20.36 -14.81
CA GLY A 143 25.84 18.99 -15.05
C GLY A 143 24.84 17.95 -14.50
N CYS A 144 25.36 16.81 -14.03
CA CYS A 144 24.55 15.76 -13.40
C CYS A 144 23.86 16.27 -12.13
N THR A 145 22.57 15.95 -11.96
CA THR A 145 21.83 16.22 -10.72
C THR A 145 21.09 14.97 -10.24
N LYS A 146 21.16 14.67 -8.93
CA LYS A 146 20.41 13.59 -8.28
C LYS A 146 19.65 14.15 -7.06
N TYR A 147 18.52 13.53 -6.70
CA TYR A 147 17.54 14.08 -5.74
C TYR A 147 17.14 13.05 -4.70
N LEU A 148 17.68 13.06 -3.49
CA LEU A 148 17.28 12.10 -2.46
C LEU A 148 15.99 12.55 -1.78
N ASP A 149 15.05 11.62 -1.62
CA ASP A 149 13.87 11.82 -0.78
C ASP A 149 14.24 11.42 0.65
N VAL A 150 14.24 12.40 1.55
CA VAL A 150 14.62 12.24 2.97
C VAL A 150 13.41 12.43 3.89
N THR A 151 12.21 12.27 3.34
CA THR A 151 10.97 12.48 4.08
C THR A 151 10.81 11.42 5.16
N ASN A 152 10.70 11.85 6.42
CA ASN A 152 10.43 10.97 7.55
C ASN A 152 8.90 10.82 7.78
N ASP A 153 8.21 10.18 6.84
CA ASP A 153 6.76 9.96 6.90
C ASP A 153 6.37 8.54 7.31
N ALA A 154 5.07 8.33 7.55
CA ALA A 154 4.53 7.03 7.93
C ALA A 154 4.85 5.92 6.91
N ARG A 155 4.94 6.26 5.62
CA ARG A 155 5.31 5.32 4.55
C ARG A 155 6.73 4.79 4.69
N ALA A 156 7.69 5.66 5.06
CA ALA A 156 9.09 5.29 5.26
C ALA A 156 9.31 4.41 6.50
N LYS A 157 8.42 4.51 7.50
CA LYS A 157 8.53 3.76 8.77
C LYS A 157 8.02 2.33 8.72
N VAL A 158 7.42 1.88 7.61
CA VAL A 158 6.88 0.52 7.49
C VAL A 158 8.04 -0.48 7.31
N PRO A 159 8.21 -1.46 8.21
CA PRO A 159 9.37 -2.37 8.20
C PRO A 159 9.17 -3.54 7.24
N ARG A 160 9.15 -3.28 5.93
CA ARG A 160 8.74 -4.25 4.89
C ARG A 160 9.65 -5.49 4.78
N ASP A 161 10.93 -5.33 5.09
CA ASP A 161 11.89 -6.44 5.04
C ASP A 161 11.82 -7.35 6.26
N SER A 162 11.15 -6.90 7.33
CA SER A 162 11.04 -7.65 8.58
C SER A 162 10.24 -8.94 8.40
N LYS A 163 10.62 -9.95 9.20
CA LYS A 163 9.88 -11.21 9.28
C LYS A 163 8.42 -10.97 9.70
N GLN A 164 8.20 -10.08 10.68
CA GLN A 164 6.86 -9.72 11.17
C GLN A 164 5.97 -9.17 10.05
N PHE A 165 6.50 -8.30 9.19
CA PHE A 165 5.75 -7.79 8.04
C PHE A 165 5.37 -8.92 7.09
N LYS A 166 6.34 -9.75 6.71
CA LYS A 166 6.12 -10.87 5.78
C LYS A 166 5.10 -11.87 6.31
N GLU A 167 5.12 -12.17 7.61
CA GLU A 167 4.19 -13.09 8.24
C GLU A 167 2.78 -12.50 8.33
N THR A 168 2.65 -11.28 8.85
CA THR A 168 1.36 -10.60 8.97
C THR A 168 0.72 -10.36 7.60
N PHE A 169 1.52 -10.02 6.59
CA PHE A 169 1.01 -9.73 5.25
C PHE A 169 0.42 -10.98 4.54
N LYS A 170 0.75 -12.19 4.98
CA LYS A 170 0.11 -13.43 4.48
C LYS A 170 -1.40 -13.43 4.77
N ASP A 171 -1.84 -12.75 5.82
CA ASP A 171 -3.26 -12.62 6.15
C ASP A 171 -4.07 -11.91 5.05
N ARG A 172 -3.41 -11.23 4.09
CA ARG A 172 -4.09 -10.66 2.90
C ARG A 172 -4.87 -11.72 2.10
N GLN A 173 -4.44 -12.98 2.11
CA GLN A 173 -5.14 -14.07 1.42
C GLN A 173 -6.59 -14.24 1.91
N ILE A 174 -6.90 -13.83 3.14
CA ILE A 174 -8.26 -13.86 3.70
C ILE A 174 -9.21 -12.98 2.88
N ILE A 175 -8.74 -11.84 2.36
CA ILE A 175 -9.55 -10.97 1.50
C ILE A 175 -9.91 -11.68 0.20
N GLU A 176 -8.93 -12.31 -0.46
CA GLU A 176 -9.14 -13.06 -1.70
C GLU A 176 -10.13 -14.22 -1.47
N GLN A 177 -9.94 -14.96 -0.38
CA GLN A 177 -10.87 -16.02 0.02
C GLN A 177 -12.27 -15.48 0.32
N TYR A 178 -12.38 -14.33 0.99
CA TYR A 178 -13.66 -13.70 1.30
C TYR A 178 -14.42 -13.31 0.02
N PHE A 179 -13.77 -12.64 -0.93
CA PHE A 179 -14.39 -12.22 -2.18
C PHE A 179 -14.76 -13.42 -3.05
N SER A 180 -13.91 -14.45 -3.13
CA SER A 180 -14.24 -15.70 -3.84
C SER A 180 -15.53 -16.39 -3.36
N ARG A 181 -15.92 -16.18 -2.08
CA ARG A 181 -17.18 -16.72 -1.52
C ARG A 181 -18.42 -15.99 -2.00
N LEU A 182 -18.30 -14.74 -2.42
CA LEU A 182 -19.42 -13.98 -2.98
C LEU A 182 -19.80 -14.54 -4.36
N GLY A 183 -18.83 -15.16 -5.05
CA GLY A 183 -19.01 -15.80 -6.35
C GLY A 183 -19.41 -14.77 -7.41
N ASP A 184 -20.33 -15.15 -8.30
CA ASP A 184 -20.80 -14.31 -9.42
C ASP A 184 -21.60 -13.05 -9.00
N ARG A 185 -21.59 -12.73 -7.71
CA ARG A 185 -22.25 -11.53 -7.15
C ARG A 185 -21.32 -10.33 -7.10
N GLU A 186 -20.07 -10.48 -7.51
CA GLU A 186 -19.12 -9.37 -7.60
C GLU A 186 -19.58 -8.33 -8.64
N VAL A 187 -19.11 -7.09 -8.47
CA VAL A 187 -19.51 -5.94 -9.31
C VAL A 187 -19.20 -6.18 -10.79
N GLU A 188 -18.18 -6.98 -11.11
CA GLU A 188 -17.79 -7.30 -12.49
C GLU A 188 -18.79 -8.23 -13.21
N GLN A 189 -19.69 -8.89 -12.46
CA GLN A 189 -20.60 -9.92 -12.98
C GLN A 189 -22.08 -9.59 -12.71
N THR A 190 -22.39 -8.41 -12.15
CA THR A 190 -23.78 -8.01 -11.89
C THR A 190 -24.55 -7.72 -13.18
N THR A 191 -25.76 -8.24 -13.28
CA THR A 191 -26.69 -7.98 -14.39
C THR A 191 -27.57 -6.75 -14.15
N HIS A 192 -27.36 -6.03 -13.04
CA HIS A 192 -28.16 -4.86 -12.67
C HIS A 192 -27.56 -3.57 -13.20
N TYR A 193 -28.42 -2.68 -13.70
CA TYR A 193 -28.00 -1.39 -14.28
C TYR A 193 -28.18 -0.21 -13.32
N SER A 194 -29.03 -0.33 -12.29
CA SER A 194 -29.27 0.76 -11.35
C SER A 194 -28.31 0.68 -10.16
N PHE A 195 -27.75 1.82 -9.78
CA PHE A 195 -26.82 1.91 -8.65
C PHE A 195 -27.43 1.37 -7.35
N THR A 196 -28.71 1.68 -7.08
CA THR A 196 -29.42 1.19 -5.91
C THR A 196 -29.54 -0.33 -5.90
N ALA A 197 -29.85 -0.96 -7.04
CA ALA A 197 -29.94 -2.41 -7.12
C ALA A 197 -28.57 -3.06 -6.88
N ILE A 198 -27.51 -2.54 -7.50
CA ILE A 198 -26.13 -3.01 -7.29
C ILE A 198 -25.74 -2.85 -5.82
N SER A 199 -26.02 -1.70 -5.21
CA SER A 199 -25.72 -1.46 -3.80
C SER A 199 -26.44 -2.45 -2.89
N ASN A 200 -27.74 -2.66 -3.10
CA ASN A 200 -28.51 -3.60 -2.30
C ASN A 200 -28.03 -5.05 -2.48
N GLN A 201 -27.69 -5.46 -3.70
CA GLN A 201 -27.11 -6.78 -3.97
C GLN A 201 -25.82 -7.00 -3.17
N MET A 202 -24.90 -6.03 -3.19
CA MET A 202 -23.64 -6.11 -2.45
C MET A 202 -23.86 -6.20 -0.94
N THR A 203 -24.79 -5.39 -0.41
CA THR A 203 -25.17 -5.44 1.00
C THR A 203 -25.71 -6.81 1.38
N ILE A 204 -26.63 -7.38 0.60
CA ILE A 204 -27.18 -8.72 0.85
C ILE A 204 -26.08 -9.79 0.77
N ALA A 205 -25.16 -9.69 -0.19
CA ALA A 205 -24.05 -10.63 -0.35
C ALA A 205 -23.11 -10.61 0.87
N HIS A 206 -22.76 -9.44 1.39
CA HIS A 206 -21.92 -9.34 2.59
C HIS A 206 -22.66 -9.74 3.88
N LEU A 207 -23.95 -9.43 3.99
CA LEU A 207 -24.77 -9.89 5.11
C LEU A 207 -24.89 -11.42 5.15
N THR A 208 -25.13 -12.06 4.00
CA THR A 208 -25.19 -13.53 3.92
C THR A 208 -23.84 -14.17 4.26
N ALA A 209 -22.71 -13.60 3.82
CA ALA A 209 -21.38 -14.09 4.20
C ALA A 209 -21.13 -13.99 5.72
N SER A 210 -21.63 -12.92 6.35
CA SER A 210 -21.54 -12.71 7.81
C SER A 210 -22.49 -13.64 8.58
N LEU A 211 -23.69 -13.90 8.05
CA LEU A 211 -24.63 -14.87 8.64
C LEU A 211 -24.05 -16.28 8.63
N VAL A 212 -23.39 -16.67 7.54
CA VAL A 212 -22.66 -17.94 7.46
C VAL A 212 -21.56 -18.01 8.53
N ALA A 213 -20.84 -16.92 8.78
CA ALA A 213 -19.85 -16.86 9.85
C ALA A 213 -20.45 -17.07 11.24
N VAL A 214 -21.58 -16.42 11.53
CA VAL A 214 -22.32 -16.58 12.79
C VAL A 214 -22.81 -18.02 12.95
N ALA A 215 -23.43 -18.60 11.92
CA ALA A 215 -23.91 -19.97 11.96
C ALA A 215 -22.76 -20.97 12.21
N ALA A 216 -21.65 -20.81 11.50
CA ALA A 216 -20.47 -21.67 11.64
C ALA A 216 -19.86 -21.58 13.05
N ALA A 217 -19.49 -20.37 13.46
CA ALA A 217 -18.65 -20.16 14.63
C ALA A 217 -19.44 -20.19 15.94
N ILE A 218 -20.66 -19.63 15.96
CA ILE A 218 -21.44 -19.46 17.19
C ILE A 218 -22.43 -20.60 17.36
N LEU A 219 -23.25 -20.87 16.35
CA LEU A 219 -24.32 -21.86 16.48
C LEU A 219 -23.78 -23.29 16.43
N LEU A 220 -22.89 -23.58 15.47
CA LEU A 220 -22.36 -24.92 15.24
C LEU A 220 -21.02 -25.18 15.92
N LYS A 221 -20.38 -24.14 16.47
CA LYS A 221 -19.04 -24.20 17.09
C LYS A 221 -17.98 -24.82 16.18
N GLN A 222 -18.10 -24.58 14.87
CA GLN A 222 -17.26 -25.11 13.79
C GLN A 222 -16.75 -23.93 12.93
N PRO A 223 -15.86 -23.07 13.47
CA PRO A 223 -15.40 -21.87 12.80
C PRO A 223 -14.67 -22.14 11.48
N GLU A 224 -14.05 -23.32 11.33
CA GLU A 224 -13.39 -23.78 10.10
C GLU A 224 -14.36 -23.88 8.91
N LYS A 225 -15.65 -24.14 9.18
CA LYS A 225 -16.68 -24.29 8.14
C LYS A 225 -17.19 -22.97 7.58
N MET A 226 -16.84 -21.84 8.19
CA MET A 226 -17.20 -20.50 7.68
C MET A 226 -16.72 -20.28 6.24
N ARG A 227 -15.65 -20.97 5.83
CA ARG A 227 -15.03 -20.82 4.50
C ARG A 227 -15.90 -21.33 3.35
N CYS A 228 -16.86 -22.23 3.60
CA CYS A 228 -17.72 -22.76 2.55
C CYS A 228 -19.16 -22.94 3.06
N TYR A 229 -20.11 -22.25 2.42
CA TYR A 229 -21.53 -22.38 2.78
C TYR A 229 -22.07 -23.80 2.49
N ARG A 230 -21.48 -24.51 1.52
CA ARG A 230 -21.86 -25.90 1.19
C ARG A 230 -21.59 -26.86 2.34
N THR A 231 -20.69 -26.50 3.26
CA THR A 231 -20.43 -27.30 4.47
C THR A 231 -21.64 -27.35 5.42
N PHE A 232 -22.61 -26.46 5.27
CA PHE A 232 -23.88 -26.47 6.03
C PHE A 232 -25.02 -27.20 5.28
N ALA A 233 -24.88 -27.41 3.97
CA ALA A 233 -25.93 -28.01 3.15
C ALA A 233 -26.01 -29.55 3.30
N TYR A 234 -24.91 -30.18 3.75
CA TYR A 234 -24.87 -31.60 4.03
C TYR A 234 -24.92 -31.83 5.54
N LEU A 235 -26.07 -32.28 6.04
CA LEU A 235 -26.19 -32.79 7.41
C LEU A 235 -25.20 -33.96 7.55
N SER A 236 -24.30 -33.88 8.54
CA SER A 236 -23.49 -35.03 8.94
C SER A 236 -24.44 -36.18 9.27
N LYS A 237 -24.36 -37.28 8.50
CA LYS A 237 -25.07 -38.52 8.82
C LYS A 237 -24.82 -38.84 10.31
N PRO A 238 -25.86 -39.16 11.10
CA PRO A 238 -25.65 -39.69 12.45
C PRO A 238 -24.67 -40.85 12.35
N ARG A 239 -23.68 -40.90 13.27
CA ARG A 239 -22.89 -42.13 13.43
C ARG A 239 -23.88 -43.22 13.82
N GLU A 240 -24.12 -44.17 12.92
CA GLU A 240 -24.82 -45.40 13.27
C GLU A 240 -23.98 -46.06 14.37
N ALA A 241 -24.57 -46.17 15.56
CA ALA A 241 -23.98 -46.91 16.66
C ALA A 241 -23.96 -48.38 16.24
N GLY A 242 -22.76 -48.90 16.01
CA GLY A 242 -22.50 -50.35 15.95
C GLY A 242 -22.37 -50.93 17.34
#